data_AF-A0A956D2D2-F1
#
_entry.id   AF-A0A956D2D2-F1
#
_cell.length_a   1.000
_cell.length_b   1.000
_cell.length_c   1.000
_cell.angle_alpha   90.00
_cell.angle_beta   90.00
_cell.angle_gamma   90.00
#
_symmetry.space_group_name_H-M   'P 1'
#
loop_
_entity.id
_entity.type
_entity.pdbx_description
1 polymer ?
#
loop_
_entity_poly.entity_id
_entity_poly.type
_entity_poly.pdbx_seq_one_letter_code
_entity_poly.pdbx_strand_id
1 'polypeptide(L)' 'SGRVLADVVVARRPGVRVLYMSGYADDDALRRGLLGPGASCLHKPFSSASLLAAVDALLDGP' A
#
# COMPACT_ATOMS: atom_id res chain seq x y z
N SER A 1 5.36 4.44 12.28
CA SER A 1 4.27 3.67 11.64
C SER A 1 4.55 3.57 10.14
N GLY A 2 4.06 2.52 9.47
CA GLY A 2 4.23 2.35 8.02
C GLY A 2 3.77 3.56 7.21
N ARG A 3 2.69 4.22 7.65
CA ARG A 3 2.18 5.45 7.02
C ARG A 3 3.19 6.61 7.04
N VAL A 4 3.78 6.90 8.20
CA VAL A 4 4.78 7.98 8.34
C VAL A 4 6.00 7.74 7.44
N LEU A 5 6.43 6.47 7.32
CA LEU A 5 7.51 6.12 6.41
C LEU A 5 7.13 6.35 4.95
N ALA A 6 5.93 5.92 4.55
CA ALA A 6 5.42 6.13 3.20
C ALA A 6 5.33 7.63 2.86
N ASP A 7 4.83 8.46 3.77
CA ASP A 7 4.74 9.91 3.57
C ASP A 7 6.12 10.54 3.30
N VAL A 8 7.14 10.13 4.07
CA VAL A 8 8.54 10.59 3.87
C VAL A 8 9.11 10.10 2.55
N VAL A 9 8.82 8.86 2.16
CA VAL A 9 9.31 8.27 0.90
C VAL A 9 8.68 8.96 -0.30
N VAL A 10 7.37 9.18 -0.28
CA VAL A 10 6.64 9.90 -1.35
C VAL A 10 7.12 11.34 -1.49
N ALA A 11 7.35 12.04 -0.37
CA ALA A 11 7.91 13.39 -0.39
C ALA A 11 9.31 13.46 -1.03
N ARG A 12 10.13 12.41 -0.84
CA ARG A 12 11.48 12.32 -1.42
C ARG A 12 11.52 11.78 -2.85
N ARG A 13 10.52 10.97 -3.23
CA ARG A 13 10.41 10.32 -4.54
C ARG A 13 8.98 10.46 -5.06
N PRO A 14 8.65 11.62 -5.66
CA PRO A 14 7.34 11.83 -6.27
C PRO A 14 7.06 10.72 -7.31
N GLY A 15 5.86 10.13 -7.26
CA GLY A 15 5.44 9.07 -8.18
C GLY A 15 5.75 7.63 -7.72
N VAL A 16 6.45 7.44 -6.60
CA VAL A 16 6.63 6.09 -6.02
C VAL A 16 5.29 5.54 -5.53
N ARG A 17 4.97 4.31 -5.90
CA ARG A 17 3.77 3.60 -5.45
C ARG A 17 4.02 2.91 -4.11
N VAL A 18 2.99 2.81 -3.27
CA VAL A 18 3.12 2.22 -1.93
C VAL A 18 2.15 1.06 -1.74
N LEU A 19 2.68 -0.12 -1.43
CA LEU A 19 1.89 -1.29 -1.02
C LEU A 19 2.08 -1.54 0.47
N TYR A 20 1.03 -1.38 1.26
CA TYR A 20 1.02 -1.73 2.67
C TYR A 20 0.77 -3.23 2.86
N MET A 21 1.29 -3.80 3.95
CA MET A 21 1.10 -5.21 4.28
C MET A 21 0.61 -5.35 5.72
N SER A 22 -0.69 -5.13 5.97
CA SER A 22 -1.25 -5.15 7.31
C SER A 22 -1.73 -6.55 7.71
N GLY A 23 -1.47 -6.92 8.96
CA GLY A 23 -2.09 -8.06 9.63
C GLY A 23 -2.81 -7.54 10.87
N TYR A 24 -4.13 -7.63 10.86
CA TYR A 24 -5.05 -7.27 11.96
C TYR A 24 -5.04 -5.81 12.46
N ALA A 25 -6.24 -5.21 12.45
CA ALA A 25 -6.69 -4.10 13.31
C ALA A 25 -6.31 -2.63 13.00
N ASP A 26 -5.80 -2.31 11.80
CA ASP A 26 -5.74 -0.90 11.33
C ASP A 26 -6.68 -0.63 10.14
N ASP A 27 -7.66 -1.54 9.96
CA ASP A 27 -8.63 -1.60 8.85
C ASP A 27 -9.47 -0.33 8.68
N ASP A 28 -9.74 0.40 9.76
CA ASP A 28 -10.64 1.55 9.71
C ASP A 28 -9.97 2.79 9.09
N ALA A 29 -8.65 2.95 9.22
CA ALA A 29 -7.92 4.00 8.53
C ALA A 29 -7.73 3.68 7.04
N LEU A 30 -7.59 2.39 6.71
CA LEU A 30 -7.32 1.92 5.37
C LEU A 30 -8.59 1.86 4.49
N ARG A 31 -9.72 1.40 5.05
CA ARG A 31 -11.03 1.36 4.36
C ARG A 31 -11.64 2.74 4.10
N ARG A 32 -11.29 3.76 4.88
CA ARG A 32 -11.90 5.10 4.82
C ARG A 32 -11.27 6.04 3.77
N GLY A 33 -10.47 5.53 2.83
CA GLY A 33 -9.95 6.33 1.71
C GLY A 33 -8.80 7.27 2.08
N LEU A 34 -8.06 6.98 3.16
CA LEU A 34 -6.86 7.74 3.56
C LEU A 34 -5.58 7.29 2.85
N LEU A 35 -5.64 6.24 2.04
CA LEU A 35 -4.57 5.91 1.10
C LEU A 35 -4.65 6.94 -0.03
N GLY A 36 -3.70 7.87 -0.07
CA GLY A 36 -3.58 8.82 -1.17
C GLY A 36 -3.51 8.11 -2.53
N PRO A 37 -3.69 8.83 -3.64
CA PRO A 37 -3.61 8.24 -4.98
C PRO A 37 -2.31 7.44 -5.15
N GLY A 38 -2.43 6.15 -5.46
CA GLY A 38 -1.29 5.24 -5.64
C GLY A 38 -0.87 4.42 -4.41
N ALA A 39 -1.71 4.34 -3.37
CA ALA A 39 -1.48 3.44 -2.25
C ALA A 39 -2.50 2.28 -2.19
N SER A 40 -2.02 1.06 -1.99
CA SER A 40 -2.81 -0.18 -1.88
C SER A 40 -2.39 -0.99 -0.64
N CYS A 41 -3.14 -2.02 -0.25
CA CYS A 41 -2.80 -2.88 0.89
C CYS A 41 -3.03 -4.36 0.60
N LEU A 42 -2.17 -5.20 1.18
CA LEU A 42 -2.23 -6.65 1.15
C LEU A 42 -2.37 -7.20 2.57
N HIS A 43 -3.45 -7.94 2.81
CA HIS A 43 -3.70 -8.55 4.11
C HIS A 43 -2.83 -9.78 4.36
N LYS A 44 -2.28 -9.90 5.56
CA LYS A 44 -1.57 -11.10 6.02
C LYS A 44 -2.55 -12.14 6.62
N PRO A 45 -2.28 -13.45 6.45
CA PRO A 45 -1.22 -14.02 5.63
C PRO A 45 -1.54 -13.93 4.12
N PHE A 46 -0.51 -13.79 3.30
CA PHE A 46 -0.64 -13.75 1.85
C PHE A 46 0.34 -14.74 1.21
N SER A 47 0.02 -15.19 -0.01
CA SER A 47 0.92 -16.01 -0.84
C SER A 47 1.83 -15.12 -1.69
N SER A 48 2.92 -15.68 -2.21
CA SER A 48 3.78 -15.01 -3.20
C SER A 48 2.99 -14.58 -4.45
N ALA A 49 2.06 -15.42 -4.91
CA ALA A 49 1.19 -15.11 -6.04
C ALA A 49 0.31 -13.88 -5.77
N SER A 50 -0.28 -13.78 -4.57
CA SER A 50 -1.09 -12.61 -4.21
C SER A 50 -0.25 -11.33 -4.02
N LEU A 51 1.02 -11.45 -3.61
CA LEU A 51 1.93 -10.32 -3.56
C LEU A 51 2.29 -9.81 -4.97
N LEU A 52 2.61 -10.72 -5.89
CA LEU A 52 2.92 -10.38 -7.28
C LEU A 52 1.73 -9.66 -7.93
N ALA A 53 0.53 -10.23 -7.83
CA ALA A 53 -0.67 -9.62 -8.39
C ALA A 53 -0.96 -8.21 -7.82
N ALA A 54 -0.70 -8.00 -6.53
CA ALA A 54 -0.87 -6.69 -5.90
C ALA A 54 0.17 -5.66 -6.38
N VAL A 55 1.40 -6.11 -6.66
CA VAL A 55 2.45 -5.26 -7.23
C VAL A 55 2.14 -4.92 -8.69
N ASP A 56 1.75 -5.89 -9.51
CA ASP A 56 1.40 -5.68 -10.92
C ASP A 56 0.26 -4.67 -11.04
N ALA A 57 -0.85 -4.88 -10.31
CA ALA A 57 -1.98 -3.96 -10.29
C ALA A 57 -1.61 -2.54 -9.86
N LEU A 58 -0.60 -2.38 -9.00
CA LEU A 58 -0.15 -1.08 -8.51
C LEU A 58 0.75 -0.35 -9.53
N LEU A 59 1.50 -1.10 -10.33
CA LEU A 59 2.37 -0.58 -11.38
C LEU A 59 1.60 -0.30 -12.68
N ASP A 60 0.58 -1.10 -12.98
CA ASP A 60 -0.25 -0.98 -14.19
C ASP A 60 -1.36 0.09 -14.05
N GLY A 61 -1.66 0.53 -12.82
CA GLY A 61 -2.59 1.63 -12.56
C GLY A 61 -2.04 2.99 -13.07
N PRO A 62 -2.92 3.93 -13.49
CA PRO A 62 -2.54 5.21 -14.10
C PRO A 62 -1.68 6.10 -13.20
#